data_AF-A0A2N2I402-F1
#
_entry.id   AF-A0A2N2I402-F1
#
_cell.length_a   1.000
_cell.length_b   1.000
_cell.length_c   1.000
_cell.angle_alpha   90.00
_cell.angle_beta   90.00
_cell.angle_gamma   90.00
#
_symmetry.space_group_name_H-M   'P 1'
#
loop_
_entity.id
_entity.type
_entity.pdbx_description
1 polymer ?
#
loop_
_entity_poly.entity_id
_entity_poly.type
_entity_poly.pdbx_seq_one_letter_code
_entity_poly.pdbx_strand_id
1 'polypeptide(L)'
;MSIFAGPTQFFYKMQGSGNDFIVIDNRAKTISPGLMPRWAKALCPHAFSIGADGIIFLELDDSGQAATRWHFFNADGSRAEMCGNGSRCATLLAHKLGMAPAEHLMLTDAGAVHAQVFPEAGEVEVQLTPARDMALNFPLELGGETFTAHFANTGVPHTVIITDDVKGLDVKSLGAKVRYHGHFAPAGTNANFIQILNRGELLLRTYERGVENETHACGTGAAASVAVAHALGLCDARASVTTSGSEVLGIGVQGSDI
;
A
#
# COMPACT_ATOMS: atom_id res chain seq x y z
N MET A 1 2.97 -11.77 30.78
CA MET A 1 1.70 -12.35 31.29
C MET A 1 1.15 -13.22 30.17
N SER A 2 1.14 -14.55 30.31
CA SER A 2 1.08 -15.51 29.18
C SER A 2 -0.32 -16.01 28.82
N ILE A 3 -1.39 -15.42 29.35
CA ILE A 3 -2.76 -15.84 29.08
C ILE A 3 -3.60 -14.58 28.80
N PHE A 4 -4.05 -14.43 27.55
CA PHE A 4 -5.05 -13.46 27.15
C PHE A 4 -6.41 -14.16 27.22
N ALA A 5 -7.22 -13.80 28.21
CA ALA A 5 -8.58 -14.31 28.37
C ALA A 5 -9.55 -13.11 28.41
N GLY A 6 -10.40 -13.02 27.39
CA GLY A 6 -11.45 -12.02 27.26
C GLY A 6 -12.75 -12.68 26.77
N PRO A 7 -13.85 -11.91 26.65
CA PRO A 7 -15.06 -12.41 26.02
C PRO A 7 -14.78 -12.90 24.59
N THR A 8 -15.56 -13.89 24.13
CA THR A 8 -15.45 -14.36 22.75
C THR A 8 -15.77 -13.22 21.78
N GLN A 9 -14.87 -13.01 20.82
CA GLN A 9 -15.02 -12.01 19.78
C GLN A 9 -14.84 -12.67 18.43
N PHE A 10 -15.83 -12.52 17.55
CA PHE A 10 -15.72 -12.96 16.17
C PHE A 10 -14.82 -12.00 15.38
N PHE A 11 -14.10 -12.57 14.41
CA PHE A 11 -13.21 -11.84 13.53
C PHE A 11 -13.26 -12.41 12.11
N TYR A 12 -12.83 -11.60 11.16
CA TYR A 12 -12.60 -11.99 9.78
C TYR A 12 -11.10 -12.05 9.54
N LYS A 13 -10.59 -13.18 9.06
CA LYS A 13 -9.21 -13.27 8.57
C LYS A 13 -9.22 -12.89 7.09
N MET A 14 -8.48 -11.84 6.73
CA MET A 14 -8.43 -11.31 5.37
C MET A 14 -6.99 -11.09 4.95
N GLN A 15 -6.74 -11.05 3.65
CA GLN A 15 -5.46 -10.63 3.11
C GLN A 15 -5.70 -9.81 1.85
N GLY A 16 -4.86 -8.81 1.64
CA GLY A 16 -4.71 -8.16 0.36
C GLY A 16 -3.25 -8.26 0.00
N SER A 17 -2.95 -8.81 -1.18
CA SER A 17 -1.60 -8.69 -1.73
C SER A 17 -0.52 -9.40 -0.88
N GLY A 18 -0.88 -10.50 -0.21
CA GLY A 18 0.00 -11.24 0.70
C GLY A 18 0.13 -10.63 2.10
N ASN A 19 -0.35 -9.41 2.30
CA ASN A 19 -0.41 -8.76 3.60
C ASN A 19 -1.72 -9.13 4.30
N ASP A 20 -1.63 -9.76 5.48
CA ASP A 20 -2.78 -10.38 6.14
C ASP A 20 -3.22 -9.65 7.42
N PHE A 21 -4.53 -9.66 7.65
CA PHE A 21 -5.18 -8.88 8.68
C PHE A 21 -6.20 -9.69 9.46
N ILE A 22 -6.26 -9.42 10.75
CA ILE A 22 -7.45 -9.71 11.56
C ILE A 22 -8.36 -8.48 11.46
N VAL A 23 -9.59 -8.65 11.01
CA VAL A 23 -10.56 -7.55 10.93
C VAL A 23 -11.71 -7.83 11.89
N ILE A 24 -11.93 -6.91 12.82
CA ILE A 24 -12.98 -6.97 13.84
C ILE A 24 -14.10 -6.01 13.44
N ASP A 25 -15.31 -6.53 13.32
CA ASP A 25 -16.52 -5.71 13.31
C ASP A 25 -16.73 -5.12 14.71
N ASN A 26 -16.39 -3.84 14.88
CA ASN A 26 -16.48 -3.11 16.14
C ASN A 26 -17.64 -2.11 16.14
N ARG A 27 -18.72 -2.35 15.37
CA ARG A 27 -19.91 -1.47 15.35
C ARG A 27 -20.53 -1.22 16.72
N ALA A 28 -20.52 -2.23 17.58
CA ALA A 28 -21.02 -2.12 18.95
C ALA A 28 -20.05 -1.39 19.90
N LYS A 29 -18.85 -1.01 19.42
CA LYS A 29 -17.80 -0.30 20.17
C LYS A 29 -17.45 -0.97 21.50
N THR A 30 -17.49 -2.31 21.52
CA THR A 30 -17.20 -3.12 22.71
C THR A 30 -15.71 -3.12 23.04
N ILE A 31 -14.86 -2.87 22.04
CA ILE A 31 -13.41 -2.73 22.21
C ILE A 31 -13.06 -1.25 22.11
N SER A 32 -12.62 -0.67 23.22
CA SER A 32 -12.24 0.75 23.25
C SER A 32 -10.85 0.98 22.62
N PRO A 33 -10.59 2.19 22.07
CA PRO A 33 -9.29 2.51 21.47
C PRO A 33 -8.07 2.26 22.38
N GLY A 34 -8.22 2.42 23.70
CA GLY A 34 -7.14 2.16 24.65
C GLY A 34 -6.77 0.68 24.81
N LEU A 35 -7.67 -0.24 24.41
CA LEU A 35 -7.43 -1.69 24.46
C LEU A 35 -6.90 -2.25 23.15
N MET A 36 -7.22 -1.63 22.01
CA MET A 36 -6.86 -2.12 20.68
C MET A 36 -5.35 -2.42 20.49
N PRO A 37 -4.38 -1.61 21.00
CA PRO A 37 -2.96 -1.95 20.90
C PRO A 37 -2.59 -3.27 21.59
N ARG A 38 -3.26 -3.59 22.70
CA ARG A 38 -3.02 -4.84 23.45
C ARG A 38 -3.57 -6.05 22.69
N TRP A 39 -4.68 -5.87 21.98
CA TRP A 39 -5.25 -6.90 21.11
C TRP A 39 -4.30 -7.23 19.96
N ALA A 40 -3.74 -6.21 19.30
CA ALA A 40 -2.74 -6.41 18.24
C ALA A 40 -1.56 -7.26 18.74
N LYS A 41 -0.92 -6.84 19.85
CA LYS A 41 0.21 -7.57 20.46
C LYS A 41 -0.13 -9.00 20.88
N ALA A 42 -1.38 -9.28 21.21
CA ALA A 42 -1.82 -10.61 21.67
C ALA A 42 -2.25 -11.54 20.53
N LEU A 43 -2.81 -10.99 19.45
CA LEU A 43 -3.45 -11.78 18.39
C LEU A 43 -2.60 -11.91 17.12
N CYS A 44 -1.78 -10.90 16.82
CA CYS A 44 -0.95 -10.86 15.62
C CYS A 44 0.31 -11.77 15.65
N PRO A 45 0.92 -12.15 16.81
CA PRO A 45 2.09 -13.02 16.78
C PRO A 45 1.81 -14.36 16.10
N HIS A 46 2.53 -14.64 15.01
CA HIS A 46 2.50 -15.92 14.32
C HIS A 46 2.99 -17.06 15.24
N ALA A 47 2.53 -18.28 14.97
CA ALA A 47 2.82 -19.51 15.71
C ALA A 47 2.28 -19.59 17.15
N PHE A 48 2.08 -18.46 17.83
CA PHE A 48 1.61 -18.41 19.22
C PHE A 48 0.15 -18.00 19.36
N SER A 49 -0.41 -17.35 18.34
CA SER A 49 -1.77 -16.85 18.32
C SER A 49 -2.38 -17.04 16.93
N ILE A 50 -3.38 -16.22 16.58
CA ILE A 50 -4.01 -16.26 15.26
C ILE A 50 -2.97 -16.00 14.16
N GLY A 51 -2.06 -15.04 14.39
CA GLY A 51 -1.02 -14.65 13.43
C GLY A 51 -1.56 -13.69 12.38
N ALA A 52 -0.98 -12.50 12.25
CA ALA A 52 -1.30 -11.50 11.23
C ALA A 52 -0.25 -10.40 11.19
N ASP A 53 -0.09 -9.73 10.05
CA ASP A 53 0.72 -8.50 9.96
C ASP A 53 0.10 -7.34 10.77
N GLY A 54 -1.23 -7.34 10.92
CA GLY A 54 -1.91 -6.37 11.78
C GLY A 54 -3.39 -6.65 12.04
N ILE A 55 -4.01 -5.76 12.81
CA ILE A 55 -5.42 -5.85 13.20
C ILE A 55 -6.15 -4.54 12.90
N ILE A 56 -7.35 -4.68 12.34
CA ILE A 56 -8.23 -3.59 11.95
C ILE A 56 -9.52 -3.70 12.77
N PHE A 57 -9.91 -2.62 13.43
CA PHE A 57 -11.23 -2.48 14.06
C PHE A 57 -12.08 -1.58 13.18
N LEU A 58 -13.16 -2.13 12.64
CA LEU A 58 -14.04 -1.45 11.70
C LEU A 58 -15.30 -0.95 12.42
N GLU A 59 -15.54 0.35 12.36
CA GLU A 59 -16.65 1.04 13.02
C GLU A 59 -17.49 1.80 11.99
N LEU A 60 -18.73 2.14 12.35
CA LEU A 60 -19.48 3.18 11.65
C LEU A 60 -18.90 4.54 12.04
N ASP A 61 -18.86 5.49 11.10
CA ASP A 61 -18.48 6.86 11.42
C ASP A 61 -19.70 7.65 11.95
N ASP A 62 -19.62 8.09 13.19
CA ASP A 62 -20.72 8.84 13.85
C ASP A 62 -20.79 10.29 13.38
N SER A 63 -19.74 10.80 12.70
CA SER A 63 -19.66 12.20 12.30
C SER A 63 -20.43 12.53 11.01
N GLY A 64 -20.85 11.49 10.27
CA GLY A 64 -21.53 11.63 8.99
C GLY A 64 -20.62 12.04 7.83
N GLN A 65 -19.29 12.08 8.04
CA GLN A 65 -18.32 12.41 6.99
C GLN A 65 -18.02 11.22 6.08
N ALA A 66 -18.20 10.00 6.59
CA ALA A 66 -17.94 8.76 5.89
C ALA A 66 -18.94 7.68 6.29
N ALA A 67 -18.95 6.55 5.58
CA ALA A 67 -19.77 5.41 5.96
C ALA A 67 -19.13 4.63 7.13
N THR A 68 -17.80 4.49 7.09
CA THR A 68 -17.05 3.72 8.09
C THR A 68 -15.78 4.45 8.51
N ARG A 69 -15.25 4.01 9.65
CA ARG A 69 -13.94 4.39 10.18
C ARG A 69 -13.22 3.11 10.53
N TRP A 70 -11.91 3.09 10.30
CA TRP A 70 -11.08 2.03 10.83
C TRP A 70 -10.09 2.50 11.89
N HIS A 71 -9.70 1.59 12.77
CA HIS A 71 -8.53 1.74 13.63
C HIS A 71 -7.56 0.61 13.31
N PHE A 72 -6.40 0.97 12.76
CA PHE A 72 -5.41 0.00 12.30
C PHE A 72 -4.19 -0.01 13.22
N PHE A 73 -3.80 -1.21 13.66
CA PHE A 73 -2.60 -1.44 14.46
C PHE A 73 -1.72 -2.52 13.82
N ASN A 74 -0.43 -2.25 13.75
CA ASN A 74 0.58 -3.25 13.36
C ASN A 74 0.69 -4.34 14.43
N ALA A 75 1.32 -5.47 14.09
CA ALA A 75 1.51 -6.59 15.00
C ALA A 75 2.18 -6.23 16.34
N ASP A 76 3.05 -5.22 16.35
CA ASP A 76 3.71 -4.70 17.55
C ASP A 76 2.83 -3.74 18.39
N GLY A 77 1.58 -3.52 17.99
CA GLY A 77 0.61 -2.62 18.61
C GLY A 77 0.83 -1.13 18.34
N SER A 78 1.77 -0.77 17.47
CA SER A 78 1.87 0.61 16.97
C SER A 78 0.67 0.94 16.09
N ARG A 79 0.23 2.21 16.13
CA ARG A 79 -0.91 2.70 15.36
C ARG A 79 -0.44 3.09 13.96
N ALA A 80 -1.12 2.58 12.93
CA ALA A 80 -0.76 2.82 11.55
C ALA A 80 -1.77 3.78 10.91
N GLU A 81 -1.26 4.78 10.20
CA GLU A 81 -2.10 5.87 9.69
C GLU A 81 -2.89 5.47 8.43
N MET A 82 -2.26 4.66 7.57
CA MET A 82 -2.79 4.22 6.29
C MET A 82 -2.13 2.90 5.87
N CYS A 83 -2.89 2.02 5.23
CA CYS A 83 -2.37 0.85 4.53
C CYS A 83 -3.31 0.50 3.39
N GLY A 84 -2.88 0.63 2.13
CA GLY A 84 -3.73 0.36 0.98
C GLY A 84 -4.33 -1.05 0.97
N ASN A 85 -3.55 -2.06 1.35
CA ASN A 85 -4.00 -3.47 1.42
C ASN A 85 -5.08 -3.65 2.50
N GLY A 86 -4.84 -3.05 3.67
CA GLY A 86 -5.80 -3.03 4.76
C GLY A 86 -7.08 -2.29 4.35
N SER A 87 -6.97 -1.13 3.71
CA SER A 87 -8.11 -0.33 3.26
C SER A 87 -8.98 -1.12 2.29
N ARG A 88 -8.38 -1.89 1.36
CA ARG A 88 -9.14 -2.80 0.48
C ARG A 88 -9.89 -3.87 1.27
N CYS A 89 -9.23 -4.51 2.25
CA CYS A 89 -9.87 -5.52 3.11
C CYS A 89 -11.04 -4.93 3.92
N ALA A 90 -10.81 -3.77 4.56
CA ALA A 90 -11.80 -3.07 5.35
C ALA A 90 -13.00 -2.62 4.49
N THR A 91 -12.75 -2.12 3.28
CA THR A 91 -13.78 -1.68 2.33
C THR A 91 -14.66 -2.86 1.91
N LEU A 92 -14.03 -3.99 1.54
CA LEU A 92 -14.74 -5.20 1.17
C LEU A 92 -15.63 -5.69 2.31
N LEU A 93 -15.09 -5.72 3.53
CA LEU A 93 -15.83 -6.18 4.70
C LEU A 93 -16.98 -5.23 5.05
N ALA A 94 -16.75 -3.92 5.04
CA ALA A 94 -17.77 -2.91 5.27
C ALA A 94 -18.98 -3.13 4.34
N HIS A 95 -18.71 -3.34 3.05
CA HIS A 95 -19.75 -3.63 2.08
C HIS A 95 -20.47 -4.96 2.38
N LYS A 96 -19.72 -6.04 2.62
CA LYS A 96 -20.28 -7.38 2.93
C LYS A 96 -21.16 -7.39 4.19
N LEU A 97 -20.84 -6.58 5.19
CA LEU A 97 -21.60 -6.46 6.43
C LEU A 97 -22.77 -5.48 6.36
N GLY A 98 -23.02 -4.87 5.20
CA GLY A 98 -24.05 -3.85 5.00
C GLY A 98 -23.76 -2.55 5.75
N MET A 99 -22.50 -2.28 6.09
CA MET A 99 -22.09 -1.04 6.76
C MET A 99 -21.99 0.13 5.79
N ALA A 100 -21.69 -0.16 4.53
CA ALA A 100 -21.48 0.84 3.49
C ALA A 100 -21.98 0.35 2.11
N PRO A 101 -22.41 1.26 1.23
CA PRO A 101 -22.63 0.95 -0.18
C PRO A 101 -21.33 0.52 -0.89
N ALA A 102 -21.44 0.03 -2.12
CA ALA A 102 -20.27 -0.43 -2.88
C ALA A 102 -19.22 0.68 -3.07
N GLU A 103 -19.66 1.90 -3.36
CA GLU A 103 -18.85 3.11 -3.41
C GLU A 103 -19.09 3.95 -2.16
N HIS A 104 -18.04 4.25 -1.39
CA HIS A 104 -18.15 5.02 -0.15
C HIS A 104 -16.84 5.68 0.26
N LEU A 105 -16.95 6.62 1.20
CA LEU A 105 -15.80 7.14 1.95
C LEU A 105 -15.57 6.31 3.21
N MET A 106 -14.30 6.10 3.54
CA MET A 106 -13.83 5.52 4.80
C MET A 106 -12.86 6.48 5.48
N LEU A 107 -13.03 6.71 6.79
CA LEU A 107 -12.06 7.48 7.56
C LEU A 107 -10.90 6.61 8.04
N THR A 108 -9.70 7.08 7.72
CA THR A 108 -8.43 6.60 8.24
C THR A 108 -7.77 7.69 9.08
N ASP A 109 -6.67 7.36 9.76
CA ASP A 109 -5.89 8.37 10.48
C ASP A 109 -5.12 9.31 9.53
N ALA A 110 -4.91 8.89 8.27
CA ALA A 110 -4.42 9.76 7.20
C ALA A 110 -5.52 10.62 6.53
N GLY A 111 -6.78 10.48 6.96
CA GLY A 111 -7.92 11.21 6.41
C GLY A 111 -8.94 10.31 5.69
N ALA A 112 -9.89 10.94 5.00
CA ALA A 112 -10.92 10.25 4.24
C ALA A 112 -10.32 9.61 2.97
N VAL A 113 -10.66 8.35 2.73
CA VAL A 113 -10.24 7.57 1.56
C VAL A 113 -11.49 7.19 0.78
N HIS A 114 -11.52 7.54 -0.51
CA HIS A 114 -12.55 7.05 -1.42
C HIS A 114 -12.28 5.60 -1.78
N ALA A 115 -13.33 4.78 -1.75
CA ALA A 115 -13.20 3.35 -2.01
C ALA A 115 -14.41 2.82 -2.78
N GLN A 116 -14.16 1.84 -3.63
CA GLN A 116 -15.19 1.18 -4.44
C GLN A 116 -14.97 -0.33 -4.48
N VAL A 117 -16.05 -1.06 -4.22
CA VAL A 117 -16.10 -2.51 -4.39
C VAL A 117 -16.69 -2.83 -5.76
N PHE A 118 -16.07 -3.76 -6.47
CA PHE A 118 -16.57 -4.33 -7.74
C PHE A 118 -16.89 -5.81 -7.53
N PRO A 119 -18.10 -6.16 -7.02
CA PRO A 119 -18.41 -7.53 -6.59
C PRO A 119 -18.29 -8.57 -7.72
N GLU A 120 -18.66 -8.20 -8.94
CA GLU A 120 -18.61 -9.10 -10.10
C GLU A 120 -17.17 -9.40 -10.54
N ALA A 121 -16.26 -8.44 -10.42
CA ALA A 121 -14.85 -8.60 -10.72
C ALA A 121 -14.05 -9.21 -9.55
N GLY A 122 -14.62 -9.19 -8.33
CA GLY A 122 -13.90 -9.57 -7.12
C GLY A 122 -12.80 -8.57 -6.73
N GLU A 123 -12.93 -7.32 -7.18
CA GLU A 123 -11.92 -6.27 -7.00
C GLU A 123 -12.37 -5.19 -6.00
N VAL A 124 -11.40 -4.51 -5.42
CA VAL A 124 -11.61 -3.33 -4.58
C VAL A 124 -10.60 -2.27 -4.97
N GLU A 125 -11.09 -1.08 -5.26
CA GLU A 125 -10.29 0.11 -5.55
C GLU A 125 -10.32 1.04 -4.34
N VAL A 126 -9.16 1.57 -3.98
CA VAL A 126 -9.01 2.57 -2.93
C VAL A 126 -8.15 3.70 -3.45
N GLN A 127 -8.55 4.92 -3.16
CA GLN A 127 -7.81 6.10 -3.54
C GLN A 127 -6.49 6.15 -2.77
N LEU A 128 -5.39 6.26 -3.51
CA LEU A 128 -4.06 6.51 -2.95
C LEU A 128 -3.78 8.03 -2.93
N THR A 129 -2.73 8.42 -2.21
CA THR A 129 -2.25 9.79 -2.25
C THR A 129 -1.88 10.17 -3.69
N PRO A 130 -2.42 11.27 -4.24
CA PRO A 130 -2.06 11.75 -5.56
C PRO A 130 -0.54 11.87 -5.72
N ALA A 131 -0.03 11.56 -6.91
CA ALA A 131 1.38 11.80 -7.22
C ALA A 131 1.64 13.31 -7.23
N ARG A 132 2.74 13.72 -6.62
CA ARG A 132 3.19 15.12 -6.57
C ARG A 132 4.66 15.21 -6.93
N ASP A 133 5.10 16.44 -7.18
CA ASP A 133 6.51 16.80 -7.44
C ASP A 133 7.12 16.00 -8.59
N MET A 134 6.31 15.64 -9.59
CA MET A 134 6.75 14.76 -10.66
C MET A 134 7.88 15.41 -11.47
N ALA A 135 8.98 14.67 -11.65
CA ALA A 135 10.10 15.05 -12.50
C ALA A 135 10.41 13.92 -13.46
N LEU A 136 10.50 14.22 -14.75
CA LEU A 136 10.68 13.22 -15.80
C LEU A 136 12.00 13.47 -16.55
N ASN A 137 12.64 12.38 -17.00
CA ASN A 137 13.77 12.41 -17.93
C ASN A 137 15.00 13.16 -17.40
N PHE A 138 15.34 13.00 -16.11
CA PHE A 138 16.57 13.57 -15.57
C PHE A 138 17.71 12.54 -15.56
N PRO A 139 18.96 12.94 -15.80
CA PRO A 139 20.11 12.04 -15.71
C PRO A 139 20.43 11.76 -14.24
N LEU A 140 20.77 10.51 -13.94
CA LEU A 140 21.18 10.06 -12.61
C LEU A 140 22.44 9.17 -12.73
N GLU A 141 23.55 9.64 -12.15
CA GLU A 141 24.84 8.93 -12.17
C GLU A 141 24.91 7.87 -11.06
N LEU A 142 24.96 6.58 -11.43
CA LEU A 142 24.90 5.46 -10.49
C LEU A 142 26.15 4.58 -10.55
N GLY A 143 27.27 5.09 -10.04
CA GLY A 143 28.52 4.35 -9.97
C GLY A 143 29.24 4.27 -11.32
N GLY A 144 29.30 5.41 -12.02
CA GLY A 144 30.03 5.57 -13.29
C GLY A 144 29.18 5.37 -14.55
N GLU A 145 27.90 5.05 -14.39
CA GLU A 145 26.92 4.92 -15.47
C GLU A 145 25.78 5.93 -15.29
N THR A 146 25.39 6.59 -16.37
CA THR A 146 24.26 7.52 -16.39
C THR A 146 22.97 6.78 -16.73
N PHE A 147 21.96 6.88 -15.86
CA PHE A 147 20.62 6.38 -16.09
C PHE A 147 19.66 7.53 -16.36
N THR A 148 18.65 7.31 -17.21
CA THR A 148 17.47 8.18 -17.26
C THR A 148 16.55 7.80 -16.12
N ALA A 149 16.31 8.74 -15.21
CA ALA A 149 15.47 8.55 -14.06
C ALA A 149 14.27 9.52 -14.08
N HIS A 150 13.28 9.13 -13.30
CA HIS A 150 12.05 9.86 -13.09
C HIS A 150 11.74 9.86 -11.58
N PHE A 151 10.85 10.74 -11.17
CA PHE A 151 10.47 10.88 -9.77
C PHE A 151 8.99 11.18 -9.66
N ALA A 152 8.35 10.60 -8.65
CA ALA A 152 7.03 10.98 -8.19
C ALA A 152 6.93 10.76 -6.68
N ASN A 153 6.20 11.63 -5.99
CA ASN A 153 5.91 11.51 -4.57
C ASN A 153 4.44 11.13 -4.37
N THR A 154 4.16 9.88 -4.02
CA THR A 154 2.81 9.36 -3.75
C THR A 154 2.55 9.25 -2.24
N GLY A 155 2.98 10.28 -1.50
CA GLY A 155 3.04 10.29 -0.03
C GLY A 155 4.42 9.95 0.53
N VAL A 156 5.22 9.19 -0.23
CA VAL A 156 6.66 8.98 0.01
C VAL A 156 7.41 9.11 -1.32
N PRO A 157 8.70 9.53 -1.30
CA PRO A 157 9.49 9.73 -2.51
C PRO A 157 9.79 8.40 -3.23
N HIS A 158 9.54 8.37 -4.55
CA HIS A 158 9.88 7.24 -5.42
C HIS A 158 10.66 7.73 -6.64
N THR A 159 11.83 7.13 -6.85
CA THR A 159 12.61 7.29 -8.07
C THR A 159 12.35 6.10 -8.97
N VAL A 160 11.95 6.35 -10.22
CA VAL A 160 11.59 5.32 -11.19
C VAL A 160 12.64 5.29 -12.29
N ILE A 161 13.17 4.10 -12.59
CA ILE A 161 14.09 3.84 -13.70
C ILE A 161 13.46 2.78 -14.59
N ILE A 162 13.32 3.08 -15.88
CA ILE A 162 12.78 2.16 -16.88
C ILE A 162 13.93 1.34 -17.47
N THR A 163 13.74 0.02 -17.63
CA THR A 163 14.72 -0.92 -18.16
C THR A 163 14.07 -1.96 -19.09
N ASP A 164 14.86 -2.55 -19.98
CA ASP A 164 14.42 -3.62 -20.88
C ASP A 164 14.42 -5.01 -20.22
N ASP A 165 15.19 -5.21 -19.13
CA ASP A 165 15.24 -6.46 -18.38
C ASP A 165 15.33 -6.19 -16.87
N VAL A 166 14.17 -6.11 -16.23
CA VAL A 166 14.10 -5.89 -14.77
C VAL A 166 14.53 -7.14 -13.98
N LYS A 167 14.44 -8.33 -14.58
CA LYS A 167 14.77 -9.60 -13.90
C LYS A 167 16.28 -9.77 -13.75
N GLY A 168 17.06 -9.29 -14.74
CA GLY A 168 18.52 -9.32 -14.72
C GLY A 168 19.17 -8.32 -13.75
N LEU A 169 18.43 -7.38 -13.17
CA LEU A 169 18.99 -6.34 -12.30
C LEU A 169 19.41 -6.86 -10.91
N ASP A 170 20.59 -6.42 -10.46
CA ASP A 170 20.97 -6.43 -9.05
C ASP A 170 20.31 -5.24 -8.33
N VAL A 171 19.04 -5.41 -7.98
CA VAL A 171 18.22 -4.39 -7.31
C VAL A 171 18.79 -3.98 -5.96
N LYS A 172 19.48 -4.89 -5.25
CA LYS A 172 20.06 -4.56 -3.96
C LYS A 172 21.20 -3.55 -4.11
N SER A 173 22.13 -3.80 -5.03
CA SER A 173 23.26 -2.90 -5.28
C SER A 173 22.80 -1.59 -5.93
N LEU A 174 22.02 -1.67 -7.01
CA LEU A 174 21.58 -0.49 -7.75
C LEU A 174 20.57 0.35 -6.95
N GLY A 175 19.65 -0.31 -6.26
CA GLY A 175 18.66 0.35 -5.40
C GLY A 175 19.31 1.11 -4.25
N ALA A 176 20.35 0.55 -3.61
CA ALA A 176 21.12 1.26 -2.58
C ALA A 176 21.80 2.53 -3.14
N LYS A 177 22.36 2.46 -4.36
CA LYS A 177 22.95 3.65 -5.00
C LYS A 177 21.92 4.76 -5.19
N VAL A 178 20.71 4.42 -5.65
CA VAL A 178 19.60 5.39 -5.82
C VAL A 178 19.13 5.92 -4.46
N ARG A 179 18.88 5.03 -3.50
CA ARG A 179 18.40 5.33 -2.14
C ARG A 179 19.23 6.37 -1.40
N TYR A 180 20.55 6.31 -1.57
CA TYR A 180 21.53 7.19 -0.91
C TYR A 180 22.13 8.23 -1.84
N HIS A 181 21.61 8.37 -3.07
CA HIS A 181 22.14 9.34 -4.03
C HIS A 181 21.96 10.78 -3.52
N GLY A 182 22.99 11.62 -3.70
CA GLY A 182 23.01 12.99 -3.20
C GLY A 182 21.85 13.87 -3.72
N HIS A 183 21.31 13.56 -4.89
CA HIS A 183 20.11 14.21 -5.46
C HIS A 183 18.87 14.12 -4.54
N PHE A 184 18.75 13.05 -3.74
CA PHE A 184 17.61 12.82 -2.86
C PHE A 184 17.93 13.11 -1.38
N ALA A 185 19.14 13.61 -1.09
CA ALA A 185 19.54 13.90 0.28
C ALA A 185 18.71 15.05 0.90
N PRO A 186 18.50 15.06 2.23
CA PRO A 186 18.92 14.04 3.21
C PRO A 186 17.93 12.87 3.35
N ALA A 187 16.69 13.03 2.87
CA ALA A 187 15.60 12.08 3.14
C ALA A 187 15.71 10.76 2.35
N GLY A 188 16.42 10.79 1.23
CA GLY A 188 16.51 9.70 0.25
C GLY A 188 15.19 9.39 -0.44
N THR A 189 15.15 8.27 -1.15
CA THR A 189 14.04 7.85 -2.00
C THR A 189 13.90 6.33 -2.00
N ASN A 190 12.72 5.82 -2.33
CA ASN A 190 12.57 4.44 -2.78
C ASN A 190 13.08 4.32 -4.23
N ALA A 191 13.68 3.19 -4.59
CA ALA A 191 14.13 2.95 -5.96
C ALA A 191 13.26 1.90 -6.63
N ASN A 192 12.51 2.32 -7.65
CA ASN A 192 11.63 1.48 -8.45
C ASN A 192 12.28 1.24 -9.81
N PHE A 193 12.48 -0.03 -10.16
CA PHE A 193 12.93 -0.45 -11.48
C PHE A 193 11.74 -1.08 -12.19
N ILE A 194 11.40 -0.54 -13.36
CA ILE A 194 10.24 -1.01 -14.12
C ILE A 194 10.59 -1.45 -15.52
N GLN A 195 9.85 -2.44 -16.00
CA GLN A 195 9.89 -2.88 -17.39
C GLN A 195 8.47 -2.80 -17.95
N ILE A 196 8.29 -2.06 -19.04
CA ILE A 196 7.01 -1.97 -19.75
C ILE A 196 6.88 -3.21 -20.63
N LEU A 197 5.90 -4.08 -20.36
CA LEU A 197 5.63 -5.25 -21.20
C LEU A 197 4.70 -4.88 -22.36
N ASN A 198 3.68 -4.09 -22.06
CA ASN A 198 2.76 -3.47 -23.01
C ASN A 198 2.05 -2.29 -22.33
N ARG A 199 1.11 -1.62 -23.02
CA ARG A 199 0.43 -0.43 -22.46
C ARG A 199 -0.41 -0.72 -21.22
N GLY A 200 -0.82 -1.97 -21.00
CA GLY A 200 -1.62 -2.37 -19.84
C GLY A 200 -0.84 -3.12 -18.76
N GLU A 201 0.45 -3.43 -18.97
CA GLU A 201 1.20 -4.34 -18.07
C GLU A 201 2.65 -3.89 -17.87
N LEU A 202 3.05 -3.85 -16.60
CA LEU A 202 4.40 -3.51 -16.16
C LEU A 202 4.93 -4.56 -15.18
N LEU A 203 6.24 -4.76 -15.17
CA LEU A 203 6.94 -5.41 -14.07
C LEU A 203 7.56 -4.33 -13.17
N LEU A 204 7.56 -4.55 -11.85
CA LEU A 204 8.15 -3.67 -10.85
C LEU A 204 9.01 -4.45 -9.87
N ARG A 205 10.23 -3.96 -9.63
CA ARG A 205 11.05 -4.35 -8.48
C ARG A 205 11.42 -3.09 -7.68
N THR A 206 11.21 -3.13 -6.37
CA THR A 206 11.39 -1.97 -5.49
C THR A 206 12.45 -2.25 -4.43
N TYR A 207 13.44 -1.36 -4.34
CA TYR A 207 14.28 -1.21 -3.15
C TYR A 207 13.65 -0.17 -2.23
N GLU A 208 13.28 -0.57 -1.03
CA GLU A 208 12.42 0.23 -0.16
C GLU A 208 13.20 0.96 0.93
N ARG A 209 12.97 2.27 1.01
CA ARG A 209 13.52 3.15 2.05
C ARG A 209 12.99 2.73 3.42
N GLY A 210 13.88 2.55 4.39
CA GLY A 210 13.53 2.08 5.74
C GLY A 210 13.60 0.57 5.91
N VAL A 211 13.48 -0.20 4.82
CA VAL A 211 13.81 -1.64 4.79
C VAL A 211 15.27 -1.84 4.34
N GLU A 212 15.74 -0.95 3.46
CA GLU A 212 17.09 -0.93 2.89
C GLU A 212 17.43 -2.24 2.16
N ASN A 213 16.42 -2.80 1.49
CA ASN A 213 16.51 -4.00 0.68
C ASN A 213 15.37 -4.04 -0.36
N GLU A 214 15.44 -5.01 -1.28
CA GLU A 214 14.32 -5.32 -2.16
C GLU A 214 13.12 -5.85 -1.36
N THR A 215 11.92 -5.32 -1.61
CA THR A 215 10.67 -5.78 -1.01
C THR A 215 9.82 -6.54 -2.02
N HIS A 216 8.97 -7.46 -1.53
CA HIS A 216 8.14 -8.28 -2.39
C HIS A 216 7.02 -7.48 -3.08
N ALA A 217 6.50 -6.43 -2.44
CA ALA A 217 5.49 -5.57 -3.03
C ALA A 217 5.55 -4.17 -2.40
N CYS A 218 5.27 -3.14 -3.20
CA CYS A 218 5.20 -1.76 -2.74
C CYS A 218 4.06 -1.04 -3.49
N GLY A 219 2.92 -0.84 -2.82
CA GLY A 219 1.73 -0.24 -3.44
C GLY A 219 1.94 1.21 -3.89
N THR A 220 2.57 2.04 -3.05
CA THR A 220 2.93 3.42 -3.43
C THR A 220 3.98 3.43 -4.55
N GLY A 221 4.88 2.45 -4.56
CA GLY A 221 5.84 2.26 -5.64
C GLY A 221 5.18 1.93 -6.97
N ALA A 222 4.20 1.01 -6.97
CA ALA A 222 3.39 0.69 -8.14
C ALA A 222 2.61 1.91 -8.65
N ALA A 223 2.01 2.68 -7.74
CA ALA A 223 1.32 3.92 -8.08
C ALA A 223 2.25 4.95 -8.74
N ALA A 224 3.41 5.22 -8.13
CA ALA A 224 4.41 6.15 -8.68
C ALA A 224 4.92 5.69 -10.04
N SER A 225 5.17 4.39 -10.21
CA SER A 225 5.63 3.80 -11.47
C SER A 225 4.61 3.92 -12.60
N VAL A 226 3.32 3.67 -12.34
CA VAL A 226 2.27 3.85 -13.35
C VAL A 226 2.01 5.32 -13.63
N ALA A 227 2.02 6.19 -12.63
CA ALA A 227 1.91 7.63 -12.83
C ALA A 227 3.02 8.16 -13.76
N VAL A 228 4.28 7.77 -13.51
CA VAL A 228 5.42 8.11 -14.38
C VAL A 228 5.26 7.53 -15.78
N ALA A 229 4.98 6.23 -15.90
CA ALA A 229 4.84 5.57 -17.21
C ALA A 229 3.68 6.16 -18.03
N HIS A 230 2.57 6.51 -17.39
CA HIS A 230 1.44 7.16 -18.03
C HIS A 230 1.79 8.57 -18.50
N ALA A 231 2.47 9.37 -17.66
CA ALA A 231 2.93 10.72 -18.02
C ALA A 231 3.92 10.72 -19.20
N LEU A 232 4.69 9.64 -19.37
CA LEU A 232 5.57 9.41 -20.52
C LEU A 232 4.83 8.86 -21.76
N GLY A 233 3.53 8.58 -21.67
CA GLY A 233 2.72 7.98 -22.73
C GLY A 233 2.96 6.48 -22.98
N LEU A 234 3.68 5.81 -22.07
CA LEU A 234 4.14 4.43 -22.19
C LEU A 234 3.07 3.41 -21.75
N CYS A 235 2.17 3.79 -20.85
CA CYS A 235 1.04 2.96 -20.44
C CYS A 235 -0.30 3.70 -20.50
N ASP A 236 -1.38 2.95 -20.54
CA ASP A 236 -2.74 3.47 -20.47
C ASP A 236 -3.05 3.98 -19.06
N ALA A 237 -4.20 4.65 -18.89
CA ALA A 237 -4.62 5.20 -17.59
C ALA A 237 -4.91 4.11 -16.54
N ARG A 238 -5.08 2.85 -16.95
CA ARG A 238 -5.16 1.70 -16.06
C ARG A 238 -4.14 0.67 -16.51
N ALA A 239 -3.32 0.18 -15.60
CA ALA A 239 -2.32 -0.83 -15.87
C ALA A 239 -2.15 -1.79 -14.69
N SER A 240 -1.80 -3.03 -15.00
CA SER A 240 -1.43 -4.06 -14.04
C SER A 240 0.08 -4.04 -13.79
N VAL A 241 0.48 -4.06 -12.52
CA VAL A 241 1.87 -4.06 -12.10
C VAL A 241 2.17 -5.38 -11.39
N THR A 242 3.07 -6.18 -11.95
CA THR A 242 3.56 -7.40 -11.30
C THR A 242 4.79 -7.10 -10.47
N THR A 243 4.74 -7.34 -9.17
CA THR A 243 5.83 -7.07 -8.22
C THR A 243 6.77 -8.27 -8.05
N SER A 244 7.90 -8.10 -7.34
CA SER A 244 8.85 -9.18 -7.02
C SER A 244 8.21 -10.37 -6.29
N GLY A 245 7.12 -10.15 -5.55
CA GLY A 245 6.32 -11.18 -4.88
C GLY A 245 5.41 -11.98 -5.82
N SER A 246 5.48 -11.76 -7.14
CA SER A 246 4.56 -12.29 -8.16
C SER A 246 3.11 -11.81 -8.00
N GLU A 247 2.93 -10.71 -7.28
CA GLU A 247 1.64 -10.14 -7.00
C GLU A 247 1.27 -9.13 -8.08
N VAL A 248 0.00 -9.11 -8.51
CA VAL A 248 -0.49 -8.23 -9.58
C VAL A 248 -1.40 -7.15 -8.99
N LEU A 249 -0.95 -5.90 -9.06
CA LEU A 249 -1.69 -4.73 -8.60
C LEU A 249 -2.29 -3.99 -9.80
N GLY A 250 -3.61 -3.83 -9.83
CA GLY A 250 -4.27 -2.91 -10.76
C GLY A 250 -4.12 -1.47 -10.25
N ILE A 251 -3.52 -0.60 -11.07
CA ILE A 251 -3.38 0.83 -10.76
C ILE A 251 -4.13 1.63 -11.82
N GLY A 252 -5.00 2.52 -11.36
CA GLY A 252 -5.67 3.53 -12.17
C GLY A 252 -5.10 4.92 -11.89
N VAL A 253 -5.05 5.75 -12.92
CA VAL A 253 -4.71 7.16 -12.87
C VAL A 253 -5.90 7.96 -13.39
N GLN A 254 -6.39 8.90 -12.60
CA GLN A 254 -7.44 9.83 -12.95
C GLN A 254 -6.88 11.26 -12.99
N GLY A 255 -7.55 12.18 -13.70
CA GLY A 255 -6.96 13.44 -14.15
C GLY A 255 -6.30 14.32 -13.08
N SER A 256 -6.72 14.27 -11.81
CA SER A 256 -6.10 15.04 -10.71
C SER A 256 -4.99 14.29 -9.96
N ASP A 257 -4.65 13.08 -10.40
CA ASP A 257 -3.73 12.18 -9.69
C ASP A 257 -2.26 12.39 -10.07
N ILE A 258 -1.98 13.21 -11.09
CA ILE A 258 -0.63 13.57 -11.59
C ILE A 258 -0.48 15.09 -11.68
#